data_AF-A0A653LGI6-F1
#
_entry.id   AF-A0A653LGI6-F1
#
_cell.length_a   1.000
_cell.length_b   1.000
_cell.length_c   1.000
_cell.angle_alpha   90.00
_cell.angle_beta   90.00
_cell.angle_gamma   90.00
#
_symmetry.space_group_name_H-M   'P 1'
#
loop_
_entity.id
_entity.type
_entity.pdbx_description
1 polymer ?
#
loop_
_entity_poly.entity_id
_entity_poly.type
_entity_poly.pdbx_seq_one_letter_code
_entity_poly.pdbx_strand_id
1 'polypeptide(L)'
;MINEYSYRPPFKYLFVGIGGLIMATMFGAVIIGNEEIWLRIITLVFFLLTIAMGIAFLWLFINKFNVGGLKIGADFIEIPVRWKTRTKIMFSEIKNIGEIDTYDQVIEIESENGFYLIEKQWMKSKEFDKVREKLVEWSKKLHTTTVTSNG
;
A
#
# COMPACT_ATOMS: atom_id res chain seq x y z
N MET A 1 -7.16 -18.37 -16.04
CA MET A 1 -7.86 -18.00 -14.78
C MET A 1 -7.11 -16.84 -14.15
N ILE A 2 -7.79 -15.76 -13.74
CA ILE A 2 -7.16 -14.59 -13.13
C ILE A 2 -7.36 -14.70 -11.61
N ASN A 3 -6.27 -14.66 -10.84
CA ASN A 3 -6.33 -14.60 -9.39
C ASN A 3 -6.14 -13.16 -8.94
N GLU A 4 -7.08 -12.64 -8.15
CA GLU A 4 -7.01 -11.30 -7.55
C GLU A 4 -6.71 -11.40 -6.06
N TYR A 5 -5.74 -10.64 -5.60
CA TYR A 5 -5.28 -10.56 -4.21
C TYR A 5 -5.50 -9.15 -3.70
N SER A 6 -6.23 -9.00 -2.60
CA SER A 6 -6.65 -7.69 -2.12
C SER A 6 -5.59 -7.05 -1.24
N TYR A 7 -5.23 -5.80 -1.54
CA TYR A 7 -4.38 -5.02 -0.64
C TYR A 7 -5.13 -4.72 0.67
N ARG A 8 -4.39 -4.77 1.78
CA ARG A 8 -4.88 -4.42 3.10
C ARG A 8 -5.06 -2.91 3.18
N PRO A 9 -6.25 -2.42 3.56
CA PRO A 9 -6.48 -1.00 3.77
C PRO A 9 -5.52 -0.45 4.82
N PRO A 10 -5.02 0.79 4.66
CA PRO A 10 -4.10 1.39 5.60
C PRO A 10 -4.86 2.02 6.78
N PHE A 11 -5.62 1.20 7.52
CA PHE A 11 -6.53 1.63 8.58
C PHE A 11 -5.86 2.48 9.68
N LYS A 12 -4.54 2.36 9.86
CA LYS A 12 -3.78 3.25 10.76
C LYS A 12 -4.06 4.73 10.46
N TYR A 13 -4.07 5.12 9.19
CA TYR A 13 -4.34 6.51 8.82
C TYR A 13 -5.80 6.90 9.07
N LEU A 14 -6.75 5.97 8.87
CA LEU A 14 -8.16 6.20 9.21
C LEU A 14 -8.33 6.48 10.70
N PHE A 15 -7.77 5.62 11.56
CA PHE A 15 -7.91 5.77 13.01
C PHE A 15 -7.22 7.04 13.52
N VAL A 16 -6.03 7.37 13.03
CA VAL A 16 -5.34 8.62 13.37
C VAL A 16 -6.14 9.83 12.89
N GLY A 17 -6.70 9.77 11.68
CA GLY A 17 -7.55 10.81 11.12
C GLY A 17 -8.80 11.07 11.96
N ILE A 18 -9.56 10.02 12.28
CA ILE A 18 -10.75 10.10 13.14
C ILE A 18 -10.37 10.60 14.54
N GLY A 19 -9.30 10.06 15.13
CA GLY A 19 -8.81 10.50 16.44
C GLY A 19 -8.45 11.99 16.46
N GLY A 20 -7.81 12.48 15.40
CA GLY A 20 -7.51 13.91 15.23
C GLY A 20 -8.76 14.77 15.17
N LEU A 21 -9.81 14.31 14.46
CA LEU A 21 -11.10 15.02 14.42
C LEU A 21 -11.82 15.03 15.77
N ILE A 22 -11.78 13.93 16.52
CA ILE A 22 -12.36 13.87 17.87
C ILE A 22 -11.60 14.80 18.83
N MET A 23 -10.27 14.83 18.77
CA MET A 23 -9.49 15.77 19.58
C MET A 23 -9.78 17.22 19.21
N ALA A 24 -9.96 17.51 17.92
CA ALA A 24 -10.38 18.82 17.46
C ALA A 24 -11.75 19.22 18.02
N THR A 25 -12.74 18.33 18.07
CA THR A 25 -14.05 18.71 18.67
C THR A 25 -13.92 19.05 20.15
N MET A 26 -13.04 18.37 20.90
CA MET A 26 -12.75 18.70 22.30
C MET A 26 -12.13 20.10 22.44
N PHE A 27 -11.13 20.44 21.63
CA PHE A 27 -10.56 21.80 21.63
C PHE A 27 -11.58 22.85 21.18
N GLY A 28 -12.41 22.53 20.19
CA GLY A 28 -13.52 23.39 19.73
C GLY A 28 -14.49 23.76 20.86
N ALA A 29 -14.84 22.81 21.72
CA ALA A 29 -15.72 23.05 22.85
C ALA A 29 -15.13 24.06 23.85
N VAL A 30 -13.82 23.99 24.11
CA VAL A 30 -13.10 24.93 25.01
C VAL A 30 -13.08 26.35 24.43
N ILE A 31 -12.95 26.49 23.10
CA ILE A 31 -12.96 27.81 22.42
C ILE A 31 -14.32 28.50 22.58
N ILE A 32 -15.42 27.74 22.48
CA ILE A 32 -16.80 28.24 22.57
C ILE A 32 -17.22 28.47 24.02
N GLY A 33 -16.64 27.74 24.99
CA GLY A 33 -16.92 27.88 26.42
C GLY A 33 -16.57 29.25 26.99
N ASN A 34 -16.97 29.53 28.23
CA ASN A 34 -16.72 30.82 28.90
C ASN A 34 -15.32 30.96 29.54
N GLU A 35 -14.33 30.30 28.96
CA GLU A 35 -12.93 30.28 29.41
C GLU A 35 -12.22 31.62 29.19
N GLU A 36 -11.08 31.82 29.85
CA GLU A 36 -10.22 32.98 29.67
C GLU A 36 -9.75 33.14 28.22
N ILE A 37 -9.65 34.39 27.74
CA ILE A 37 -9.31 34.68 26.34
C ILE A 37 -7.96 34.10 25.92
N TRP A 38 -6.96 34.10 26.81
CA TRP A 38 -5.64 33.53 26.53
C TRP A 38 -5.69 32.01 26.33
N LEU A 39 -6.45 31.30 27.17
CA LEU A 39 -6.68 29.86 27.02
C LEU A 39 -7.40 29.54 25.70
N ARG A 40 -8.37 30.36 25.29
CA ARG A 40 -9.04 30.20 23.99
C ARG A 40 -8.09 30.36 22.83
N ILE A 41 -7.20 31.35 22.86
CA ILE A 41 -6.22 31.58 21.78
C ILE A 41 -5.27 30.38 21.67
N ILE A 42 -4.72 29.90 22.78
CA ILE A 42 -3.84 28.72 22.80
C ILE A 42 -4.59 27.50 22.26
N THR A 43 -5.82 27.29 22.73
CA THR A 43 -6.64 26.14 22.33
C THR A 43 -7.07 26.21 20.85
N LEU A 44 -7.27 27.41 20.31
CA LEU A 44 -7.54 27.63 18.88
C LEU A 44 -6.36 27.18 18.01
N VAL A 45 -5.12 27.42 18.44
CA VAL A 45 -3.95 26.92 17.70
C VAL A 45 -3.93 25.39 17.70
N PHE A 46 -4.13 24.75 18.87
CA PHE A 46 -4.18 23.30 18.94
C PHE A 46 -5.31 22.72 18.10
N PHE A 47 -6.51 23.30 18.17
CA PHE A 47 -7.65 22.94 17.34
C PHE A 47 -7.29 22.89 15.85
N LEU A 48 -6.74 23.97 15.32
CA LEU A 48 -6.37 24.08 13.90
C LEU A 48 -5.32 23.03 13.51
N LEU A 49 -4.31 22.80 14.36
CA LEU A 49 -3.29 21.77 14.12
C LEU A 49 -3.89 20.36 14.09
N THR A 50 -4.76 20.02 15.04
CA THR A 50 -5.43 18.70 15.07
C THR A 50 -6.37 18.49 13.89
N ILE A 51 -7.10 19.53 13.45
CA ILE A 51 -7.95 19.44 12.26
C ILE A 51 -7.11 19.21 11.01
N ALA A 52 -6.06 20.03 10.80
CA ALA A 52 -5.19 19.90 9.65
C ALA A 52 -4.57 18.50 9.58
N MET A 53 -4.10 18.00 10.72
CA MET A 53 -3.56 16.64 10.84
C MET A 53 -4.63 15.58 10.56
N GLY A 54 -5.82 15.69 11.15
CA GLY A 54 -6.92 14.76 10.94
C GLY A 54 -7.32 14.65 9.46
N ILE A 55 -7.49 15.80 8.80
CA ILE A 55 -7.80 15.87 7.36
C ILE A 55 -6.67 15.26 6.53
N ALA A 56 -5.41 15.58 6.82
CA ALA A 56 -4.27 15.04 6.08
C ALA A 56 -4.21 13.50 6.16
N PHE A 57 -4.43 12.92 7.33
CA PHE A 57 -4.45 11.47 7.51
C PHE A 57 -5.65 10.79 6.85
N LEU A 58 -6.84 11.40 6.89
CA LEU A 58 -8.00 10.90 6.16
C LEU A 58 -7.78 10.95 4.64
N TRP A 59 -7.17 12.03 4.15
CA TRP A 59 -6.81 12.16 2.75
C TRP A 59 -5.80 11.08 2.31
N LEU A 60 -4.77 10.82 3.14
CA LEU A 60 -3.84 9.71 2.91
C LEU A 60 -4.53 8.35 2.90
N PHE A 61 -5.51 8.14 3.80
CA PHE A 61 -6.31 6.91 3.81
C PHE A 61 -7.07 6.73 2.49
N ILE A 62 -7.81 7.75 2.03
CA ILE A 62 -8.59 7.68 0.78
C ILE A 62 -7.68 7.39 -0.42
N ASN A 63 -6.59 8.14 -0.55
CA ASN A 63 -5.65 7.96 -1.67
C ASN A 63 -5.03 6.56 -1.70
N LYS A 64 -4.70 5.99 -0.53
CA LYS A 64 -4.12 4.65 -0.43
C LYS A 64 -5.14 3.51 -0.39
N PHE A 65 -6.42 3.77 -0.11
CA PHE A 65 -7.47 2.75 -0.15
C PHE A 65 -7.85 2.41 -1.60
N ASN A 66 -7.76 3.37 -2.51
CA ASN A 66 -8.31 3.26 -3.86
C ASN A 66 -7.40 2.57 -4.89
N VAL A 67 -6.30 1.94 -4.48
CA VAL A 67 -5.28 1.40 -5.40
C VAL A 67 -5.69 0.04 -6.00
N GLY A 68 -6.65 -0.66 -5.39
CA GLY A 68 -7.15 -1.96 -5.87
C GLY A 68 -6.26 -3.16 -5.50
N GLY A 69 -6.61 -4.35 -6.02
CA GLY A 69 -5.87 -5.59 -5.77
C GLY A 69 -4.74 -5.86 -6.76
N LEU A 70 -3.81 -6.73 -6.37
CA LEU A 70 -2.84 -7.36 -7.27
C LEU A 70 -3.55 -8.44 -8.09
N LYS A 71 -3.37 -8.47 -9.41
CA LYS A 71 -3.94 -9.52 -10.27
C LYS A 71 -2.84 -10.34 -10.91
N ILE A 72 -2.97 -11.66 -10.87
CA ILE A 72 -2.08 -12.59 -11.59
C ILE A 72 -2.90 -13.34 -12.64
N GLY A 73 -2.61 -13.07 -13.90
CA GLY A 73 -3.13 -13.79 -15.06
C GLY A 73 -2.32 -15.06 -15.37
N ALA A 74 -2.48 -15.58 -16.59
CA ALA A 74 -1.68 -16.72 -17.05
C ALA A 74 -0.25 -16.31 -17.46
N ASP A 75 -0.12 -15.10 -17.97
CA ASP A 75 1.04 -14.55 -18.67
C ASP A 75 1.39 -13.13 -18.20
N PHE A 76 0.69 -12.61 -17.20
CA PHE A 76 0.90 -11.26 -16.68
C PHE A 76 0.66 -11.15 -15.18
N ILE A 77 1.25 -10.10 -14.61
CA ILE A 77 0.95 -9.60 -13.26
C ILE A 77 0.58 -8.12 -13.35
N GLU A 78 -0.52 -7.75 -12.70
CA GLU A 78 -0.96 -6.36 -12.57
C GLU A 78 -0.73 -5.93 -11.13
N ILE A 79 0.23 -5.03 -10.94
CA ILE A 79 0.67 -4.55 -9.64
C ILE A 79 0.07 -3.15 -9.44
N PRO A 80 -0.72 -2.93 -8.39
CA PRO A 80 -1.12 -1.60 -7.98
C PRO A 80 0.10 -0.90 -7.38
N VAL A 81 0.65 0.07 -8.12
CA VAL A 81 1.82 0.83 -7.66
C VAL A 81 1.37 1.74 -6.51
N ARG A 82 2.17 1.79 -5.43
CA ARG A 82 1.92 2.54 -4.18
C ARG A 82 1.41 3.99 -4.37
N TRP A 83 1.66 4.61 -5.54
CA TRP A 83 1.32 6.01 -5.86
C TRP A 83 0.85 6.26 -7.31
N LYS A 84 0.62 5.22 -8.13
CA LYS A 84 0.30 5.39 -9.57
C LYS A 84 -0.76 4.40 -10.04
N THR A 85 -1.28 4.64 -11.24
CA THR A 85 -2.10 3.70 -12.02
C THR A 85 -1.49 2.30 -12.00
N ARG A 86 -2.37 1.30 -11.96
CA ARG A 86 -1.99 -0.12 -12.01
C ARG A 86 -1.06 -0.37 -13.18
N THR A 87 0.06 -1.03 -12.91
CA THR A 87 1.01 -1.41 -13.96
C THR A 87 0.84 -2.88 -14.25
N LYS A 88 0.46 -3.18 -15.49
CA LYS A 88 0.44 -4.53 -16.02
C LYS A 88 1.82 -4.83 -16.58
N ILE A 89 2.43 -5.90 -16.09
CA ILE A 89 3.75 -6.39 -16.52
C ILE A 89 3.51 -7.75 -17.12
N MET A 90 3.93 -7.95 -18.38
CA MET A 90 3.92 -9.28 -18.97
C MET A 90 5.07 -10.09 -18.38
N PHE A 91 4.83 -11.36 -18.14
CA PHE A 91 5.87 -12.25 -17.61
C PHE A 91 7.09 -12.33 -18.51
N SER A 92 6.93 -12.22 -19.83
CA SER A 92 8.04 -12.11 -20.78
C SER A 92 8.93 -10.88 -20.57
N GLU A 93 8.43 -9.82 -19.91
CA GLU A 93 9.16 -8.58 -19.64
C GLU A 93 9.90 -8.62 -18.30
N ILE A 94 9.74 -9.70 -17.51
CA ILE A 94 10.40 -9.87 -16.21
C ILE A 94 11.79 -10.44 -16.45
N LYS A 95 12.81 -9.68 -16.05
CA LYS A 95 14.22 -10.09 -16.13
C LYS A 95 14.64 -10.91 -14.91
N ASN A 96 14.21 -10.47 -13.73
CA ASN A 96 14.60 -11.08 -12.48
C ASN A 96 13.49 -10.92 -11.42
N ILE A 97 13.43 -11.88 -10.49
CA ILE A 97 12.56 -11.83 -9.33
C ILE A 97 13.46 -12.02 -8.11
N GLY A 98 13.67 -10.94 -7.36
CA GLY A 98 14.39 -10.93 -6.10
C GLY A 98 13.43 -11.08 -4.92
N GLU A 99 13.89 -11.76 -3.87
CA GLU A 99 13.25 -11.71 -2.57
C GLU A 99 14.19 -11.00 -1.59
N ILE A 100 13.69 -9.92 -1.00
CA ILE A 100 14.39 -9.21 0.07
C ILE A 100 13.80 -9.73 1.39
N ASP A 101 14.45 -10.74 1.95
CA ASP A 101 14.07 -11.36 3.23
C ASP A 101 14.54 -10.48 4.40
N THR A 102 14.00 -9.27 4.46
CA THR A 102 14.14 -8.31 5.56
C THR A 102 12.84 -8.24 6.36
N TYR A 103 12.79 -7.40 7.41
CA TYR A 103 11.65 -7.26 8.31
C TYR A 103 10.30 -7.09 7.60
N ASP A 104 10.31 -6.42 6.43
CA ASP A 104 9.10 -6.10 5.68
C ASP A 104 8.69 -7.16 4.63
N GLN A 105 9.53 -8.19 4.40
CA GLN A 105 9.38 -9.24 3.38
C GLN A 105 8.82 -8.73 2.05
N VAL A 106 9.73 -8.46 1.10
CA VAL A 106 9.40 -7.80 -0.16
C VAL A 106 9.79 -8.68 -1.34
N ILE A 107 8.86 -8.86 -2.28
CA ILE A 107 9.15 -9.43 -3.59
C ILE A 107 9.47 -8.27 -4.54
N GLU A 108 10.66 -8.30 -5.11
CA GLU A 108 11.13 -7.34 -6.10
C GLU A 108 11.05 -7.97 -7.50
N ILE A 109 10.36 -7.30 -8.40
CA ILE A 109 10.23 -7.71 -9.80
C ILE A 109 10.99 -6.69 -10.63
N GLU A 110 12.10 -7.13 -11.21
CA GLU A 110 12.85 -6.37 -12.19
C GLU A 110 12.28 -6.64 -13.58
N SER A 111 11.87 -5.58 -14.26
CA SER A 111 11.39 -5.60 -15.64
C SER A 111 12.20 -4.64 -16.50
N GLU A 112 12.06 -4.76 -17.83
CA GLU A 112 12.58 -3.76 -18.77
C GLU A 112 12.16 -2.32 -18.43
N ASN A 113 10.98 -2.15 -17.85
CA ASN A 113 10.41 -0.84 -17.51
C ASN A 113 10.77 -0.34 -16.10
N GLY A 114 11.56 -1.10 -15.32
CA GLY A 114 12.03 -0.73 -13.99
C GLY A 114 11.74 -1.77 -12.92
N PHE A 115 11.78 -1.32 -11.65
CA PHE A 115 11.61 -2.16 -10.47
C PHE A 115 10.22 -2.00 -9.85
N TYR A 116 9.61 -3.12 -9.51
CA TYR A 116 8.29 -3.16 -8.89
C TYR A 116 8.33 -3.97 -7.60
N LEU A 117 7.72 -3.43 -6.54
CA LEU A 117 7.79 -4.01 -5.20
C LEU A 117 6.41 -4.47 -4.74
N ILE A 118 6.35 -5.71 -4.24
CA ILE A 118 5.19 -6.28 -3.57
C ILE A 118 5.60 -6.53 -2.12
N GLU A 119 5.08 -5.76 -1.18
CA GLU A 119 5.46 -5.87 0.23
C GLU A 119 4.39 -6.61 1.02
N LYS A 120 4.82 -7.54 1.88
CA LYS A 120 3.92 -8.39 2.67
C LYS A 120 2.98 -7.60 3.56
N GLN A 121 3.42 -6.46 4.12
CA GLN A 121 2.61 -5.65 5.03
C GLN A 121 1.29 -5.17 4.43
N TRP A 122 1.22 -5.08 3.10
CA TRP A 122 0.04 -4.62 2.39
C TRP A 122 -0.88 -5.74 1.93
N MET A 123 -0.66 -6.99 2.29
CA MET A 123 -1.61 -8.07 1.97
C MET A 123 -1.67 -9.11 3.08
N LYS A 124 -2.63 -10.03 3.02
CA LYS A 124 -2.69 -11.13 4.01
C LYS A 124 -1.48 -12.04 3.78
N SER A 125 -0.84 -12.53 4.85
CA SER A 125 0.33 -13.42 4.73
C SER A 125 0.07 -14.60 3.79
N LYS A 126 -1.07 -15.28 3.93
CA LYS A 126 -1.44 -16.41 3.05
C LYS A 126 -1.60 -16.00 1.58
N GLU A 127 -2.00 -14.77 1.30
CA GLU A 127 -2.11 -14.26 -0.08
C GLU A 127 -0.73 -13.88 -0.62
N PHE A 128 0.13 -13.28 0.20
CA PHE A 128 1.54 -13.02 -0.13
C PHE A 128 2.28 -14.32 -0.48
N ASP A 129 2.15 -15.35 0.37
CA ASP A 129 2.80 -16.65 0.17
C ASP A 129 2.37 -17.29 -1.17
N LYS A 130 1.09 -17.18 -1.55
CA LYS A 130 0.57 -17.65 -2.84
C LYS A 130 1.13 -16.87 -4.03
N VAL A 131 1.26 -15.55 -3.91
CA VAL A 131 1.85 -14.70 -4.95
C VAL A 131 3.31 -15.09 -5.15
N ARG A 132 4.06 -15.25 -4.06
CA ARG A 132 5.45 -15.72 -4.07
C ARG A 132 5.58 -17.07 -4.77
N GLU A 133 4.82 -18.07 -4.33
CA GLU A 133 4.87 -19.42 -4.91
C GLU A 133 4.62 -19.42 -6.42
N LYS A 134 3.63 -18.65 -6.89
CA LYS A 134 3.35 -18.53 -8.32
C LYS A 134 4.48 -17.90 -9.11
N LEU A 135 5.09 -16.83 -8.58
CA LEU A 135 6.19 -16.14 -9.24
C LEU A 135 7.45 -17.03 -9.31
N VAL A 136 7.73 -17.79 -8.24
CA VAL A 136 8.81 -18.78 -8.21
C VAL A 136 8.54 -19.94 -9.18
N GLU A 137 7.31 -20.46 -9.22
CA GLU A 137 6.92 -21.52 -10.17
C GLU A 137 7.11 -21.07 -11.63
N TRP A 138 6.69 -19.84 -11.94
CA TRP A 138 6.89 -19.25 -13.26
C TRP A 138 8.37 -19.11 -13.61
N SER A 139 9.18 -18.56 -12.70
CA SER A 139 10.62 -18.39 -12.91
C SER A 139 11.32 -19.72 -13.22
N LYS A 140 10.98 -20.78 -12.48
CA LYS A 140 11.47 -22.15 -12.72
C LYS A 140 11.07 -22.66 -14.11
N LYS A 141 9.80 -22.48 -14.52
CA LYS A 141 9.32 -22.89 -15.85
C LYS A 141 10.11 -22.22 -16.98
N LEU A 142 10.42 -20.93 -16.83
CA LEU A 142 11.23 -20.18 -17.81
C LEU A 142 12.61 -20.83 -18.01
N HIS A 143 13.26 -21.23 -16.91
CA HIS A 143 14.59 -21.84 -16.92
C HIS A 143 14.60 -23.27 -17.49
N THR A 144 13.54 -24.05 -17.30
CA THR A 144 13.43 -25.37 -17.95
C THR A 144 13.22 -25.29 -19.46
N THR A 145 12.52 -24.26 -19.94
CA THR A 145 12.15 -24.15 -21.37
C THR A 145 13.34 -23.71 -22.24
N THR A 146 14.22 -22.85 -21.70
CA THR A 146 15.47 -22.44 -22.35
C THR A 146 16.51 -23.56 -22.45
N VAL A 147 16.48 -24.54 -21.54
CA VAL A 147 17.38 -25.70 -21.59
C VAL A 147 16.94 -26.70 -22.66
N THR A 148 15.64 -26.84 -22.92
CA THR A 148 15.11 -27.77 -23.92
C THR A 148 15.10 -27.24 -25.36
N SER A 149 15.20 -25.93 -25.60
CA SER A 149 15.27 -25.38 -26.97
C SER A 149 16.69 -25.25 -27.51
N ASN A 150 17.70 -25.51 -26.69
CA ASN A 150 19.12 -25.47 -27.06
C ASN A 150 19.76 -26.87 -27.12
N GLY A 151 18.94 -27.93 -27.13
CA GLY A 151 19.35 -29.33 -27.25
C GLY A 151 18.97 -29.93 -28.59
#